data_AF-A0A1I8F3I4-F1
#
_entry.id   AF-A0A1I8F3I4-F1
#
_cell.length_a   1.000
_cell.length_b   1.000
_cell.length_c   1.000
_cell.angle_alpha   90.00
_cell.angle_beta   90.00
_cell.angle_gamma   90.00
#
_symmetry.space_group_name_H-M   'P 1'
#
loop_
_entity.id
_entity.type
_entity.pdbx_description
1 polymer ?
#
loop_
_entity_poly.entity_id
_entity_poly.type
_entity_poly.pdbx_seq_one_letter_code
_entity_poly.pdbx_strand_id
1 'polypeptide(L)'
;MRKEIVGALLDPKQYNKNHRPLNRWTGQAASNNSRNHQNMDFTVNIYLRMIWEDARLAYSASNPNASVSLHSMKDKIWMPDIFFRNAKQVENHADPVPNILVKLRPTGRIYFSQLCSYEP
;
A
#
# COMPACT_ATOMS: atom_id res chain seq x y z
N MET A 1 -14.69 19.08 -1.78
CA MET A 1 -13.40 19.56 -1.23
C MET A 1 -12.26 18.51 -1.21
N ARG A 2 -12.22 17.47 -0.35
CA ARG A 2 -11.03 16.54 -0.30
C ARG A 2 -10.86 15.58 -1.49
N LYS A 3 -11.95 15.15 -2.14
CA LYS A 3 -11.90 14.21 -3.28
C LYS A 3 -11.53 14.90 -4.62
N GLU A 4 -11.85 16.18 -4.77
CA GLU A 4 -11.57 16.96 -6.00
C GLU A 4 -10.07 17.19 -6.18
N ILE A 5 -9.36 17.52 -5.10
CA ILE A 5 -7.89 17.72 -5.12
C ILE A 5 -7.19 16.46 -5.60
N VAL A 6 -7.57 15.28 -5.06
CA VAL A 6 -7.02 14.00 -5.49
C VAL A 6 -7.38 13.69 -6.94
N GLY A 7 -8.61 14.03 -7.37
CA GLY A 7 -9.02 13.87 -8.76
C GLY A 7 -8.14 14.64 -9.74
N ALA A 8 -7.76 15.88 -9.40
CA ALA A 8 -6.86 16.70 -10.21
C ALA A 8 -5.42 16.17 -10.22
N LEU A 9 -4.93 15.68 -9.08
CA LEU A 9 -3.59 15.09 -8.97
C LEU A 9 -3.42 13.81 -9.79
N LEU A 10 -4.50 13.05 -10.00
CA LEU A 10 -4.49 11.79 -10.74
C LEU A 10 -4.93 11.94 -12.21
N ASP A 11 -4.93 13.16 -12.74
CA ASP A 11 -5.14 13.39 -14.17
C ASP A 11 -4.04 12.65 -14.97
N PRO A 12 -4.39 11.78 -15.93
CA PRO A 12 -3.41 11.09 -16.78
C PRO A 12 -2.43 12.01 -17.51
N LYS A 13 -2.77 13.28 -17.72
CA LYS A 13 -1.86 14.29 -18.28
C LYS A 13 -0.72 14.68 -17.33
N GLN A 14 -0.94 14.56 -16.02
CA GLN A 14 -0.01 14.97 -14.98
C GLN A 14 0.62 13.79 -14.24
N TYR A 15 -0.10 12.67 -14.13
CA TYR A 15 0.32 11.51 -13.36
C TYR A 15 0.36 10.24 -14.19
N ASN A 16 1.56 9.66 -14.30
CA ASN A 16 1.77 8.35 -14.88
C ASN A 16 2.10 7.33 -13.77
N LYS A 17 1.14 6.45 -13.49
CA LYS A 17 1.24 5.39 -12.49
C LYS A 17 2.28 4.32 -12.82
N ASN A 18 2.68 4.17 -14.08
CA ASN A 18 3.65 3.15 -14.50
C ASN A 18 5.09 3.62 -14.28
N HIS A 19 5.29 4.89 -13.92
CA HIS A 19 6.61 5.42 -13.60
C HIS A 19 6.80 5.51 -12.08
N ARG A 20 7.86 4.86 -11.60
CA ARG A 20 8.26 4.87 -10.19
C ARG A 20 8.69 6.28 -9.75
N PRO A 21 8.31 6.75 -8.54
CA PRO A 21 8.84 7.99 -8.00
C PRO A 21 10.34 7.89 -7.73
N LEU A 22 11.09 8.94 -8.03
CA LEU A 22 12.56 8.99 -7.96
C LEU A 22 13.12 9.06 -6.53
N ASN A 23 12.28 8.94 -5.50
CA ASN A 23 12.60 9.32 -4.12
C ASN A 23 12.82 8.08 -3.22
N ARG A 24 13.41 8.32 -2.03
CA ARG A 24 13.80 7.32 -1.02
C ARG A 24 12.59 6.50 -0.52
N TRP A 25 12.71 5.16 -0.53
CA TRP A 25 11.72 4.20 -0.03
C TRP A 25 12.13 3.61 1.33
N THR A 26 11.16 3.36 2.23
CA THR A 26 11.36 2.63 3.49
C THR A 26 10.21 1.66 3.75
N GLY A 27 10.48 0.35 3.78
CA GLY A 27 9.50 -0.69 4.11
C GLY A 27 9.82 -1.42 5.43
N GLN A 28 8.80 -1.82 6.18
CA GLN A 28 8.93 -2.67 7.37
C GLN A 28 7.85 -3.77 7.33
N ALA A 29 8.24 -5.03 7.54
CA ALA A 29 7.31 -6.16 7.58
C ALA A 29 7.34 -6.81 8.97
N ALA A 30 6.16 -7.16 9.50
CA ALA A 30 6.02 -7.92 10.75
C ALA A 30 5.20 -9.19 10.48
N SER A 31 5.71 -10.34 10.93
CA SER A 31 5.11 -11.66 10.70
C SER A 31 4.75 -12.36 11.99
N ASN A 32 3.60 -13.02 12.04
CA ASN A 32 3.20 -13.97 13.09
C ASN A 32 2.97 -15.34 12.46
N ASN A 33 3.57 -16.38 13.04
CA ASN A 33 3.58 -17.74 12.48
C ASN A 33 2.78 -18.69 13.38
N SER A 34 1.98 -19.58 12.78
CA SER A 34 1.43 -20.76 13.45
C SER A 34 1.88 -22.04 12.72
N ARG A 35 2.13 -23.12 13.47
CA ARG A 35 2.66 -24.38 12.94
C ARG A 35 1.74 -25.53 13.31
N ASN A 36 1.24 -26.27 12.32
CA ASN A 36 0.42 -27.45 12.57
C ASN A 36 1.29 -28.72 12.46
N HIS A 37 1.51 -29.40 13.58
CA HIS A 37 2.53 -30.46 13.68
C HIS A 37 2.17 -31.75 12.95
N GLN A 38 0.90 -31.93 12.56
CA GLN A 38 0.43 -33.17 11.93
C GLN A 38 0.52 -33.17 10.40
N ASN A 39 0.51 -32.01 9.73
CA ASN A 39 0.53 -31.92 8.26
C ASN A 39 1.70 -31.13 7.64
N MET A 40 2.64 -30.58 8.43
CA MET A 40 3.68 -29.67 7.91
C MET A 40 3.11 -28.45 7.16
N ASP A 41 1.84 -28.13 7.36
CA ASP A 41 1.20 -26.92 6.85
C ASP A 41 1.60 -25.74 7.74
N PHE A 42 2.23 -24.73 7.15
CA PHE A 42 2.59 -23.47 7.80
C PHE A 42 1.74 -22.37 7.20
N THR A 43 0.91 -21.72 8.01
CA THR A 43 0.23 -20.50 7.61
C THR A 43 0.93 -19.33 8.29
N VAL A 44 1.38 -18.35 7.50
CA VAL A 44 2.03 -17.14 8.02
C VAL A 44 1.15 -15.93 7.74
N ASN A 45 0.82 -15.19 8.80
CA ASN A 45 0.08 -13.93 8.72
C ASN A 45 1.07 -12.76 8.84
N ILE A 46 1.17 -11.93 7.80
CA ILE A 46 2.05 -10.76 7.74
C ILE A 46 1.24 -9.48 7.72
N TYR A 47 1.57 -8.56 8.63
CA TYR A 47 1.20 -7.16 8.49
C TYR A 47 2.27 -6.43 7.68
N LEU A 48 1.97 -6.17 6.42
CA LEU A 48 2.86 -5.48 5.50
C LEU A 48 2.64 -3.97 5.63
N ARG A 49 3.67 -3.24 6.08
CA ARG A 49 3.64 -1.78 6.21
C ARG A 49 4.70 -1.15 5.33
N MET A 50 4.28 -0.27 4.44
CA MET A 50 5.20 0.45 3.57
C MET A 50 4.96 1.94 3.64
N ILE A 51 6.07 2.68 3.53
CA ILE A 51 6.06 4.12 3.42
C ILE A 51 6.94 4.48 2.25
N TRP A 52 6.37 5.20 1.28
CA TRP A 52 7.13 5.81 0.19
C TRP A 52 6.71 7.24 -0.01
N GLU A 53 7.52 7.97 -0.76
CA GLU A 53 7.26 9.36 -1.09
C GLU A 53 7.12 9.51 -2.61
N ASP A 54 5.99 10.07 -3.04
CA ASP A 54 5.74 10.43 -4.43
C ASP A 54 5.46 11.94 -4.49
N ALA A 55 6.49 12.71 -4.87
CA ALA A 55 6.42 14.17 -4.93
C ALA A 55 5.34 14.68 -5.90
N ARG A 56 4.95 13.88 -6.90
CA ARG A 56 3.89 14.22 -7.87
C ARG A 56 2.50 14.26 -7.23
N LEU A 57 2.34 13.62 -6.08
CA LEU A 57 1.10 13.57 -5.31
C LEU A 57 1.11 14.54 -4.13
N ALA A 58 2.11 15.42 -4.03
CA ALA A 58 2.11 16.47 -3.04
C ALA A 58 0.99 17.49 -3.32
N TYR A 59 0.34 17.99 -2.27
CA TYR A 59 -0.71 19.00 -2.37
C TYR A 59 -0.66 20.00 -1.23
N SER A 60 -1.11 21.22 -1.49
CA SER A 60 -1.24 22.24 -0.46
C SER A 60 -2.39 21.91 0.48
N ALA A 61 -2.10 21.86 1.78
CA ALA A 61 -3.10 21.68 2.83
C ALA A 61 -2.82 22.66 3.97
N SER A 62 -3.87 23.27 4.53
CA SER A 62 -3.74 24.17 5.69
C SER A 62 -3.20 23.45 6.93
N ASN A 63 -3.38 22.13 7.02
CA ASN A 63 -2.85 21.30 8.09
C ASN A 63 -1.82 20.29 7.52
N PRO A 64 -0.54 20.33 7.96
CA PRO A 64 0.51 19.42 7.50
C PRO A 64 0.31 17.95 7.93
N ASN A 65 -0.56 17.71 8.90
CA ASN A 65 -0.97 16.38 9.37
C ASN A 65 -2.30 15.91 8.75
N ALA A 66 -2.89 16.69 7.84
CA ALA A 66 -4.05 16.21 7.09
C ALA A 66 -3.67 14.94 6.31
N SER A 67 -4.62 14.04 6.11
CA SER A 67 -4.43 12.90 5.21
C SER A 67 -5.68 12.64 4.41
N VAL A 68 -5.49 12.11 3.21
CA VAL A 68 -6.57 11.67 2.33
C VAL A 68 -6.44 10.18 2.10
N SER A 69 -7.57 9.46 2.23
CA SER A 69 -7.62 8.04 1.89
C SER A 69 -7.63 7.87 0.38
N LEU A 70 -6.73 7.04 -0.13
CA LEU A 70 -6.63 6.66 -1.54
C LEU A 70 -7.16 5.24 -1.79
N HIS A 71 -7.87 4.64 -0.84
CA HIS A 71 -8.31 3.24 -0.91
C HIS A 71 -9.05 2.91 -2.24
N SER A 72 -10.02 3.74 -2.64
CA SER A 72 -10.77 3.55 -3.90
C SER A 72 -10.01 3.96 -5.17
N MET A 73 -8.78 4.48 -5.03
CA MET A 73 -7.94 4.96 -6.13
C MET A 73 -6.58 4.28 -6.14
N LYS A 74 -6.41 3.17 -5.40
CA LYS A 74 -5.14 2.44 -5.29
C LYS A 74 -4.59 2.03 -6.67
N ASP A 75 -5.48 1.70 -7.61
CA ASP A 75 -5.10 1.23 -8.96
C ASP A 75 -4.74 2.37 -9.93
N LYS A 76 -4.91 3.63 -9.47
CA LYS A 76 -4.56 4.85 -10.21
C LYS A 76 -3.23 5.46 -9.78
N ILE A 77 -2.66 5.01 -8.67
CA ILE A 77 -1.35 5.43 -8.20
C ILE A 77 -0.29 4.37 -8.51
N TRP A 78 0.97 4.79 -8.56
CA TRP A 78 2.09 3.87 -8.56
C TRP A 78 2.11 3.11 -7.23
N MET A 79 2.21 1.79 -7.32
CA MET A 79 2.36 0.87 -6.21
C MET A 79 3.68 0.11 -6.40
N PRO A 80 4.47 -0.12 -5.34
CA PRO A 80 5.64 -0.97 -5.44
C PRO A 80 5.22 -2.42 -5.73
N ASP A 81 5.97 -3.09 -6.59
CA ASP A 81 5.81 -4.52 -6.85
C ASP A 81 6.37 -5.32 -5.68
N ILE A 82 5.52 -6.06 -4.98
CA ILE A 82 5.89 -6.84 -3.80
C ILE A 82 5.60 -8.31 -4.10
N PHE A 83 6.59 -9.16 -3.83
CA PHE A 83 6.45 -10.60 -3.94
C PHE A 83 7.16 -11.29 -2.78
N PHE A 84 6.62 -12.42 -2.35
CA PHE A 84 7.22 -13.28 -1.34
C PHE A 84 7.98 -14.40 -2.06
N ARG A 85 9.32 -14.34 -2.04
CA ARG A 85 10.18 -15.25 -2.82
C ARG A 85 9.93 -16.74 -2.55
N ASN A 86 9.49 -17.09 -1.33
CA ASN A 86 9.32 -18.47 -0.88
C ASN A 86 7.85 -18.83 -0.59
N ALA A 87 6.88 -18.08 -1.13
CA ALA A 87 5.48 -18.43 -0.97
C ALA A 87 5.04 -19.38 -2.08
N LYS A 88 4.48 -20.53 -1.74
CA LYS A 88 3.78 -21.40 -2.71
C LYS A 88 2.45 -20.78 -3.12
N GLN A 89 1.75 -20.18 -2.15
CA GLN A 89 0.49 -19.47 -2.36
C GLN A 89 0.45 -18.24 -1.45
N VAL A 90 0.00 -17.11 -2.01
CA VAL A 90 -0.24 -15.86 -1.27
C VAL A 90 -1.71 -15.53 -1.40
N GLU A 91 -2.42 -15.55 -0.29
CA GLU A 91 -3.81 -15.13 -0.23
C GLU A 91 -3.89 -13.68 0.23
N ASN A 92 -4.40 -12.84 -0.67
CA ASN A 92 -4.79 -11.50 -0.32
C ASN A 92 -6.21 -11.57 0.27
N HIS A 93 -6.38 -11.17 1.52
CA HIS A 93 -7.70 -11.02 2.16
C HIS A 93 -8.46 -9.88 1.49
N ALA A 94 -9.07 -10.17 0.34
CA ALA A 94 -9.81 -9.22 -0.47
C ALA A 94 -11.30 -9.15 -0.09
N ASP A 95 -11.83 -10.14 0.64
CA ASP A 95 -13.27 -10.31 0.80
C ASP A 95 -13.76 -10.25 2.26
N PRO A 96 -14.92 -9.61 2.53
CA PRO A 96 -15.73 -8.78 1.61
C PRO A 96 -15.25 -7.31 1.54
N VAL A 97 -14.27 -6.92 2.38
CA VAL A 97 -13.64 -5.59 2.35
C VAL A 97 -12.12 -5.80 2.40
N PRO A 98 -11.37 -5.40 1.36
CA PRO A 98 -9.92 -5.57 1.38
C PRO A 98 -9.35 -4.80 2.56
N ASN A 99 -8.63 -5.49 3.45
CA ASN A 99 -8.01 -4.90 4.64
C ASN A 99 -6.75 -4.11 4.24
N ILE A 100 -6.95 -3.08 3.42
CA ILE A 100 -5.92 -2.25 2.81
C ILE A 100 -6.14 -0.80 3.26
N LEU A 101 -5.14 -0.24 3.93
CA LEU A 101 -5.07 1.18 4.22
C LEU A 101 -4.14 1.84 3.21
N VAL A 102 -4.63 2.82 2.46
CA VAL A 102 -3.79 3.70 1.63
C VAL A 102 -4.06 5.14 2.01
N LYS A 103 -3.09 5.83 2.60
CA LYS A 103 -3.21 7.24 3.02
C LYS A 103 -2.11 8.10 2.41
N LEU A 104 -2.50 9.23 1.83
CA LEU A 104 -1.60 10.25 1.31
C LEU A 104 -1.54 11.44 2.26
N ARG A 105 -0.34 11.92 2.55
CA ARG A 105 -0.07 13.19 3.26
C ARG A 105 0.22 14.34 2.29
N PRO A 106 0.11 15.61 2.71
CA PRO A 106 0.33 16.79 1.86
C PRO A 106 1.75 16.82 1.27
N THR A 107 2.70 16.23 1.98
CA THR A 107 4.10 16.10 1.55
C THR A 107 4.32 15.11 0.39
N GLY A 108 3.29 14.41 -0.09
CA GLY A 108 3.42 13.32 -1.06
C GLY A 108 3.80 11.97 -0.44
N ARG A 109 3.84 11.87 0.89
CA ARG A 109 4.10 10.58 1.57
C ARG A 109 2.87 9.70 1.56
N ILE A 110 3.06 8.45 1.13
CA ILE A 110 2.03 7.43 1.07
C ILE A 110 2.32 6.36 2.12
N TYR A 111 1.27 6.03 2.88
CA TYR A 111 1.27 4.96 3.87
C TYR A 111 0.39 3.84 3.33
N PHE A 112 0.96 2.65 3.23
CA PHE A 112 0.26 1.43 2.87
C PHE A 112 0.32 0.44 4.02
N SER A 113 -0.81 -0.19 4.32
CA SER A 113 -0.88 -1.30 5.25
C SER A 113 -1.83 -2.36 4.72
N GLN A 114 -1.41 -3.62 4.71
CA GLN A 114 -2.25 -4.75 4.35
C GLN A 114 -1.93 -5.97 5.22
N LEU A 115 -2.95 -6.76 5.56
CA LEU A 115 -2.77 -8.11 6.09
C LEU A 115 -2.68 -9.09 4.92
N CYS A 116 -1.59 -9.85 4.86
CA CYS A 116 -1.36 -10.90 3.87
C CYS A 116 -1.23 -12.24 4.61
N SER A 117 -1.81 -13.31 4.05
CA SER A 117 -1.54 -14.67 4.51
C SER A 117 -0.81 -15.42 3.40
N TYR A 118 0.22 -16.18 3.75
CA TYR A 118 0.88 -17.04 2.78
C TYR A 118 1.24 -18.39 3.39
N GLU A 119 1.30 -19.38 2.50
CA GLU A 119 1.73 -20.75 2.78
C GLU A 119 3.09 -20.99 2.09
N PRO A 120 4.17 -21.26 2.85
CA PRO A 120 5.50 -21.58 2.32
C PRO A 120 5.60 -22.95 1.62
#